data_AF-A0AAE3YDM4-F1
#
_entry.id   AF-A0AAE3YDM4-F1
#
_cell.length_a   1.000
_cell.length_b   1.000
_cell.length_c   1.000
_cell.angle_alpha   90.00
_cell.angle_beta   90.00
_cell.angle_gamma   90.00
#
_symmetry.space_group_name_H-M   'P 1'
#
loop_
_entity.id
_entity.type
_entity.pdbx_description
1 polymer ?
#
loop_
_entity_poly.entity_id
_entity_poly.type
_entity_poly.pdbx_seq_one_letter_code
_entity_poly.pdbx_strand_id
1 'polypeptide(L)'
;MKYIGFIKEYNKIPESFSLNEYKSKQNYANEEKEKILHYLKKGDVILTWMGVFLDLDNNNFIGPQIYYTDGEWIWPLYLIYYLEKEIFFDLEEEFTNYLKERKYKLNILSEEKLREIEYDFSDKLERYL
;
A
#
# COMPACT_ATOMS: atom_id res chain seq x y z
N MET A 1 12.57 -3.43 -3.99
CA MET A 1 11.27 -3.36 -3.28
C MET A 1 10.16 -3.83 -4.20
N LYS A 2 9.13 -4.48 -3.66
CA LYS A 2 7.85 -4.74 -4.34
C LYS A 2 6.82 -3.68 -3.93
N TYR A 3 5.77 -3.52 -4.72
CA TYR A 3 4.77 -2.46 -4.56
C TYR A 3 3.38 -3.07 -4.59
N ILE A 4 2.51 -2.64 -3.69
CA ILE A 4 1.15 -3.15 -3.60
C ILE A 4 0.17 -1.99 -3.40
N GLY A 5 -0.97 -2.06 -4.09
CA GLY A 5 -2.07 -1.11 -3.91
C GLY A 5 -1.81 0.28 -4.44
N PHE A 6 -0.88 0.47 -5.37
CA PHE A 6 -0.62 1.77 -5.97
C PHE A 6 -1.64 2.08 -7.05
N ILE A 7 -2.34 3.20 -6.88
CA ILE A 7 -3.38 3.65 -7.78
C ILE A 7 -2.81 4.73 -8.71
N LYS A 8 -2.89 4.52 -10.03
CA LYS A 8 -2.23 5.36 -11.04
C LYS A 8 -2.69 6.81 -11.04
N GLU A 9 -3.91 7.07 -10.58
CA GLU A 9 -4.46 8.41 -10.40
C GLU A 9 -3.76 9.21 -9.28
N TYR A 10 -3.13 8.53 -8.31
CA TYR A 10 -2.27 9.19 -7.30
C TYR A 10 -0.78 9.10 -7.63
N ASN A 11 -0.31 7.93 -8.08
CA ASN A 11 1.11 7.65 -8.28
C ASN A 11 1.34 6.91 -9.60
N LYS A 12 2.04 7.55 -10.54
CA LYS A 12 2.27 7.03 -11.91
C LYS A 12 3.46 6.06 -12.02
N ILE A 13 3.70 5.25 -10.99
CA ILE A 13 4.77 4.25 -11.04
C ILE A 13 4.35 3.07 -11.95
N PRO A 14 5.30 2.34 -12.56
CA PRO A 14 4.99 1.21 -13.46
C PRO A 14 4.10 0.13 -12.84
N GLU A 15 4.19 -0.06 -11.52
CA GLU A 15 3.45 -1.05 -10.75
C GLU A 15 2.04 -0.60 -10.36
N SER A 16 1.60 0.58 -10.81
CA SER A 16 0.28 1.11 -10.47
C SER A 16 -0.83 0.62 -11.40
N PHE A 17 -2.01 0.39 -10.83
CA PHE A 17 -3.25 0.07 -11.56
C PHE A 17 -4.29 1.18 -11.39
N SER A 18 -5.33 1.24 -12.22
CA SER A 18 -6.47 2.13 -11.93
C SER A 18 -7.25 1.65 -10.73
N LEU A 19 -7.92 2.58 -10.05
CA LEU A 19 -8.88 2.23 -9.00
C LEU A 19 -9.95 1.24 -9.49
N ASN A 20 -10.40 1.36 -10.74
CA ASN A 20 -11.41 0.46 -11.30
C ASN A 20 -10.89 -0.96 -11.50
N GLU A 21 -9.59 -1.14 -11.79
CA GLU A 21 -8.98 -2.46 -11.88
C GLU A 21 -8.99 -3.15 -10.52
N TYR A 22 -8.67 -2.42 -9.45
CA TYR A 22 -8.77 -2.93 -8.08
C TYR A 22 -10.21 -3.27 -7.66
N LYS A 23 -11.20 -2.43 -8.02
CA LYS A 23 -12.62 -2.66 -7.66
C LYS A 23 -13.30 -3.79 -8.42
N SER A 24 -12.59 -4.48 -9.31
CA SER A 24 -13.20 -5.45 -10.21
C SER A 24 -13.50 -6.79 -9.54
N LYS A 25 -12.66 -7.23 -8.59
CA LYS A 25 -12.70 -8.56 -7.97
C LYS A 25 -12.10 -8.54 -6.56
N GLN A 26 -12.29 -9.64 -5.84
CA GLN A 26 -11.61 -9.94 -4.58
C GLN A 26 -11.06 -11.36 -4.69
N ASN A 27 -9.79 -11.54 -4.35
CA ASN A 27 -9.10 -12.84 -4.44
C ASN A 27 -8.69 -13.43 -3.07
N TYR A 28 -9.15 -12.83 -1.98
CA TYR A 28 -8.95 -13.32 -0.60
C TYR A 28 -10.29 -13.45 0.13
N ALA A 29 -10.37 -14.32 1.13
CA ALA A 29 -11.60 -14.48 1.91
C ALA A 29 -11.85 -13.27 2.84
N ASN A 30 -13.10 -13.00 3.20
CA ASN A 30 -13.43 -11.89 4.11
C ASN A 30 -12.72 -11.99 5.47
N GLU A 31 -12.53 -13.21 6.00
CA GLU A 31 -11.77 -13.42 7.25
C GLU A 31 -10.26 -13.09 7.09
N GLU A 32 -9.72 -13.18 5.87
CA GLU A 32 -8.34 -12.80 5.56
C GLU A 32 -8.22 -11.27 5.45
N LYS A 33 -9.27 -10.59 4.97
CA LYS A 33 -9.30 -9.13 4.83
C LYS A 33 -8.92 -8.41 6.14
N GLU A 34 -9.49 -8.82 7.26
CA GLU A 34 -9.19 -8.24 8.57
C GLU A 34 -7.72 -8.44 8.99
N LYS A 35 -7.14 -9.60 8.68
CA LYS A 35 -5.72 -9.88 8.96
C LYS A 35 -4.80 -9.04 8.08
N ILE A 36 -5.15 -8.88 6.80
CA ILE A 36 -4.44 -8.03 5.85
C ILE A 36 -4.49 -6.57 6.32
N LEU A 37 -5.68 -6.05 6.65
CA LEU A 37 -5.86 -4.70 7.18
C LEU A 37 -5.03 -4.47 8.45
N HIS A 38 -5.06 -5.42 9.38
CA HIS A 38 -4.27 -5.34 10.61
C HIS A 38 -2.77 -5.30 10.35
N TYR A 39 -2.30 -6.09 9.38
CA TYR A 39 -0.90 -6.11 8.97
C TYR A 39 -0.49 -4.78 8.31
N LEU A 40 -1.27 -4.28 7.33
CA LEU A 40 -0.96 -3.05 6.60
C LEU A 40 -0.90 -1.82 7.53
N LYS A 41 -1.81 -1.75 8.52
CA LYS A 41 -1.86 -0.67 9.51
C LYS A 41 -0.68 -0.62 10.49
N LYS A 42 0.09 -1.71 10.57
CA LYS A 42 1.24 -1.82 11.48
C LYS A 42 2.59 -1.65 10.77
N GLY A 43 2.60 -1.47 9.45
CA GLY A 43 3.84 -1.24 8.71
C GLY A 43 4.59 0.00 9.20
N ASP A 44 5.91 -0.02 9.03
CA ASP A 44 6.76 1.12 9.35
C ASP A 44 6.57 2.22 8.31
N VAL A 45 6.51 3.47 8.75
CA VAL A 45 6.43 4.62 7.86
C VAL A 45 7.80 4.85 7.23
N ILE A 46 7.86 4.93 5.90
CA ILE A 46 9.11 5.24 5.18
C ILE A 46 9.12 6.61 4.55
N LEU A 47 7.96 7.20 4.26
CA LEU A 47 7.91 8.48 3.57
C LEU A 47 6.63 9.22 3.92
N THR A 48 6.77 10.51 4.22
CA THR A 48 5.65 11.43 4.46
C THR A 48 5.88 12.72 3.69
N TRP A 49 4.91 13.15 2.89
CA TRP A 49 4.97 14.38 2.10
C TRP A 49 3.90 15.38 2.57
N MET A 50 4.08 16.66 2.21
CA MET A 50 3.14 17.74 2.57
C MET A 50 1.79 17.67 1.86
N GLY A 51 1.63 16.76 0.89
CA GLY A 51 0.38 16.54 0.17
C GLY A 51 -0.64 15.73 0.98
N VAL A 52 -1.85 15.62 0.41
CA VAL A 52 -2.93 14.79 0.94
C VAL A 52 -3.48 13.87 -0.15
N PHE A 53 -4.07 12.76 0.27
CA PHE A 53 -4.88 11.90 -0.58
C PHE A 53 -6.36 12.23 -0.39
N LEU A 54 -7.07 12.37 -1.51
CA LEU A 54 -8.52 12.60 -1.56
C LEU A 54 -9.14 11.46 -2.35
N ASP A 55 -10.22 10.88 -1.84
CA ASP A 55 -10.93 9.78 -2.47
C ASP A 55 -11.37 10.14 -3.91
N LEU A 56 -10.96 9.33 -4.88
CA LEU A 56 -11.23 9.54 -6.30
C LEU A 56 -12.72 9.53 -6.65
N ASP A 57 -13.59 8.90 -5.85
CA ASP A 57 -15.02 8.84 -6.17
C ASP A 57 -15.80 10.09 -5.72
N ASN A 58 -15.41 10.69 -4.60
CA ASN A 58 -16.23 11.71 -3.90
C ASN A 58 -15.43 12.90 -3.36
N ASN A 59 -14.10 12.90 -3.56
CA ASN A 59 -13.16 13.93 -3.13
C ASN A 59 -13.07 14.12 -1.60
N ASN A 60 -13.51 13.16 -0.79
CA ASN A 60 -13.37 13.18 0.66
C ASN A 60 -11.91 12.97 1.07
N PHE A 61 -11.53 13.59 2.18
CA PHE A 61 -10.18 13.44 2.75
C PHE A 61 -9.94 12.00 3.20
N ILE A 62 -8.86 11.39 2.68
CA ILE A 62 -8.36 10.08 3.14
C ILE A 62 -7.32 10.29 4.25
N GLY A 63 -6.32 11.12 3.98
CA GLY A 63 -5.19 11.29 4.88
C GLY A 63 -4.01 12.04 4.24
N PRO A 64 -2.96 12.33 5.01
CA PRO A 64 -1.70 12.83 4.47
C PRO A 64 -1.05 11.82 3.51
N GLN A 65 -0.14 12.29 2.66
CA GLN A 65 0.65 11.43 1.78
C GLN A 65 1.67 10.62 2.59
N ILE A 66 1.28 9.42 3.00
CA ILE A 66 2.10 8.48 3.78
C ILE A 66 2.28 7.18 3.01
N TYR A 67 3.49 6.64 3.07
CA TYR A 67 3.86 5.34 2.54
C TYR A 67 4.47 4.47 3.64
N TYR A 68 4.11 3.21 3.63
CA TYR A 68 4.47 2.22 4.64
C TYR A 68 5.29 1.09 4.01
N THR A 69 6.02 0.36 4.85
CA THR A 69 6.73 -0.86 4.45
C THR A 69 6.75 -1.91 5.56
N ASP A 70 7.05 -3.14 5.19
CA ASP A 70 7.51 -4.21 6.08
C ASP A 70 8.96 -4.65 5.80
N GLY A 71 9.64 -3.95 4.89
CA GLY A 71 11.00 -4.24 4.45
C GLY A 71 11.08 -4.95 3.10
N GLU A 72 9.97 -5.46 2.57
CA GLU A 72 9.91 -6.11 1.25
C GLU A 72 8.88 -5.46 0.32
N TRP A 73 7.72 -5.10 0.87
CA TRP A 73 6.64 -4.42 0.19
C TRP A 73 6.54 -2.96 0.62
N ILE A 74 6.17 -2.10 -0.30
CA ILE A 74 5.77 -0.73 -0.04
C ILE A 74 4.31 -0.58 -0.40
N TRP A 75 3.56 0.14 0.42
CA TRP A 75 2.17 0.49 0.12
C TRP A 75 1.80 1.89 0.60
N PRO A 76 0.86 2.55 -0.10
CA PRO A 76 0.36 3.86 0.27
C PRO A 76 -0.74 3.78 1.33
N LEU A 77 -0.94 4.87 2.09
CA LEU A 77 -2.06 5.00 3.04
C LEU A 77 -3.42 4.75 2.40
N TYR A 78 -3.64 5.22 1.16
CA TYR A 78 -4.92 5.06 0.49
C TYR A 78 -5.27 3.59 0.20
N LEU A 79 -4.30 2.68 0.14
CA LEU A 79 -4.60 1.24 0.03
C LEU A 79 -5.42 0.78 1.24
N ILE A 80 -5.01 1.16 2.45
CA ILE A 80 -5.71 0.80 3.69
C ILE A 80 -7.14 1.36 3.64
N TYR A 81 -7.29 2.62 3.23
CA TYR A 81 -8.60 3.26 3.10
C TYR A 81 -9.54 2.53 2.14
N TYR A 82 -9.09 2.25 0.91
CA TYR A 82 -9.94 1.56 -0.07
C TYR A 82 -10.23 0.11 0.35
N LEU A 83 -9.26 -0.56 0.98
CA LEU A 83 -9.48 -1.89 1.51
C LEU A 83 -10.54 -1.88 2.62
N GLU A 84 -10.59 -0.87 3.49
CA GLU A 84 -11.67 -0.72 4.48
C GLU A 84 -13.01 -0.40 3.85
N LYS A 85 -13.03 0.53 2.90
CA LYS A 85 -14.24 1.08 2.28
C LYS A 85 -14.94 0.09 1.35
N GLU A 86 -14.17 -0.63 0.52
CA GLU A 86 -14.72 -1.41 -0.59
C GLU A 86 -15.03 -2.85 -0.17
N ILE A 87 -16.14 -3.39 -0.68
CA ILE A 87 -16.51 -4.80 -0.49
C ILE A 87 -15.54 -5.69 -1.27
N PHE A 88 -15.25 -5.30 -2.51
CA PHE A 88 -14.31 -5.98 -3.40
C PHE A 88 -13.14 -5.06 -3.71
N PHE A 89 -11.94 -5.51 -3.38
CA PHE A 89 -10.70 -4.84 -3.72
C PHE A 89 -9.66 -5.92 -4.01
N ASP A 90 -9.11 -5.93 -5.22
CA ASP A 90 -8.16 -6.96 -5.60
C ASP A 90 -6.80 -6.68 -4.96
N LEU A 91 -6.08 -7.73 -4.58
CA LEU A 91 -4.69 -7.62 -4.13
C LEU A 91 -3.90 -8.70 -4.84
N GLU A 92 -2.75 -8.36 -5.37
CA GLU A 92 -1.92 -9.24 -6.16
C GLU A 92 -1.69 -10.58 -5.41
N GLU A 93 -1.88 -11.72 -6.08
CA GLU A 93 -1.82 -13.05 -5.45
C GLU A 93 -0.47 -13.30 -4.77
N GLU A 94 0.61 -12.76 -5.37
CA GLU A 94 1.95 -12.79 -4.80
C GLU A 94 2.00 -12.14 -3.40
N PHE A 95 1.31 -11.02 -3.21
CA PHE A 95 1.25 -10.34 -1.91
C PHE A 95 0.44 -11.16 -0.89
N THR A 96 -0.72 -11.68 -1.29
CA THR A 96 -1.55 -12.45 -0.35
C THR A 96 -0.88 -13.77 0.06
N ASN A 97 -0.19 -14.45 -0.87
CA ASN A 97 0.62 -15.63 -0.56
C ASN A 97 1.79 -15.30 0.37
N TYR A 98 2.49 -14.18 0.11
CA TYR A 98 3.55 -13.67 0.98
C TYR A 98 3.07 -13.49 2.44
N LEU A 99 1.90 -12.86 2.63
CA LEU A 99 1.33 -12.68 3.97
C LEU A 99 0.97 -14.00 4.65
N LYS A 100 0.43 -14.97 3.90
CA LYS A 100 0.05 -16.29 4.41
C LYS A 100 1.27 -17.07 4.89
N GLU A 101 2.33 -17.10 4.10
CA GLU A 101 3.59 -17.76 4.44
C GLU A 101 4.20 -17.19 5.73
N ARG A 102 4.07 -15.88 5.94
CA ARG A 102 4.56 -15.18 7.14
C ARG A 102 3.59 -15.14 8.30
N LYS A 103 2.40 -15.73 8.14
CA LYS A 103 1.33 -15.71 9.14
C LYS A 103 0.98 -14.28 9.57
N TYR A 104 0.99 -13.34 8.63
CA TYR A 104 0.64 -11.93 8.85
C TYR A 104 1.49 -11.23 9.92
N LYS A 105 2.76 -11.63 10.05
CA LYS A 105 3.72 -11.01 10.97
C LYS A 105 4.65 -10.06 10.23
N LEU A 106 4.88 -8.89 10.82
CA LEU A 106 5.85 -7.91 10.35
C LEU A 106 7.25 -8.27 10.83
N ASN A 107 8.24 -7.92 10.02
CA ASN A 107 9.63 -7.92 10.43
C ASN A 107 9.93 -6.67 11.25
N ILE A 108 10.89 -6.76 12.16
CA ILE A 108 11.43 -5.58 12.84
C ILE A 108 12.57 -5.06 11.97
N LEU A 109 12.44 -3.81 11.50
CA LEU A 109 13.45 -3.16 10.68
C LEU A 109 14.36 -2.28 11.52
N SER A 110 15.62 -2.15 11.10
CA SER A 110 16.53 -1.16 11.66
C SER A 110 16.28 0.21 11.03
N GLU A 111 16.60 1.26 11.77
CA GLU A 111 16.57 2.65 11.27
C GLU A 111 17.40 2.82 9.99
N GLU A 112 18.55 2.15 9.90
CA GLU A 112 19.39 2.16 8.70
C GLU A 112 18.65 1.58 7.49
N LYS A 113 17.94 0.46 7.68
CA LYS A 113 17.17 -0.17 6.61
C LYS A 113 15.98 0.70 6.19
N LEU A 114 15.30 1.33 7.14
CA LEU A 114 14.21 2.26 6.84
C LEU A 114 14.69 3.44 5.99
N ARG A 115 15.85 4.03 6.31
CA ARG A 115 16.44 5.12 5.53
C ARG A 115 16.87 4.69 4.12
N GLU A 116 17.41 3.49 3.97
CA GLU A 116 17.74 2.93 2.65
C GLU A 116 16.49 2.81 1.78
N ILE A 117 15.40 2.26 2.34
CA ILE A 117 14.13 2.10 1.64
C ILE A 117 13.50 3.46 1.32
N GLU A 118 13.52 4.41 2.26
CA GLU A 118 13.04 5.78 2.07
C GLU A 118 13.75 6.45 0.88
N TYR A 119 15.09 6.40 0.86
CA TYR A 119 15.88 7.02 -0.20
C TYR A 119 15.57 6.42 -1.57
N ASP A 120 15.59 5.09 -1.67
CA ASP A 120 15.30 4.38 -2.92
C ASP A 120 13.89 4.66 -3.42
N PHE A 121 12.92 4.74 -2.51
CA PHE A 121 11.53 4.99 -2.86
C PHE A 121 11.28 6.45 -3.24
N SER A 122 11.91 7.42 -2.56
CA SER A 122 11.82 8.83 -2.91
C SER A 122 12.38 9.08 -4.32
N ASP A 123 13.56 8.56 -4.62
CA ASP A 123 14.17 8.65 -5.96
C ASP A 123 13.29 7.98 -7.03
N LYS A 124 12.67 6.84 -6.71
CA LYS A 124 11.68 6.24 -7.61
C LYS A 124 10.50 7.18 -7.86
N LEU A 125 9.88 7.75 -6.83
CA LEU A 125 8.72 8.64 -7.01
C LEU A 125 9.08 9.87 -7.86
N GLU A 126 10.23 10.48 -7.62
CA GLU A 126 10.70 11.65 -8.37
C GLU A 126 10.87 11.38 -9.87
N ARG A 127 11.29 10.17 -10.26
CA ARG A 127 11.41 9.77 -11.67
C ARG A 127 10.07 9.68 -12.41
N TYR A 128 8.95 9.57 -11.68
CA TYR A 128 7.61 9.38 -12.24
C TYR A 128 6.63 10.52 -11.87
N LEU A 129 7.12 11.62 -11.31
CA LEU A 129 6.36 12.89 -11.18
C LEU A 129 6.21 13.58 -12.54
#